data_AF-A0AAD6VUT0-F1
#
_entry.id   AF-A0AAD6VUT0-F1
#
_cell.length_a   1.000
_cell.length_b   1.000
_cell.length_c   1.000
_cell.angle_alpha   90.00
_cell.angle_beta   90.00
_cell.angle_gamma   90.00
#
_symmetry.space_group_name_H-M   'P 1'
#
loop_
_entity.id
_entity.type
_entity.pdbx_description
1 polymer ?
#
loop_
_entity_poly.entity_id
_entity_poly.type
_entity_poly.pdbx_seq_one_letter_code
_entity_poly.pdbx_strand_id
1 'polypeptide(L)'
;QEWAPPAAPGPTLRDRVERGEREAGLRCWDASCGVGPSDDDPFTVPHESVRHLTPIRGGDSMPVCAHAFHPECLVSAQRSRAGWREPVLIEGKDDAVEVACSLCRAVGTVPQADWLQG
;
A
#
# COMPACT_ATOMS: atom_id res chain seq x y z
N GLN A 1 -27.97 28.36 -16.79
CA GLN A 1 -26.83 28.12 -15.90
C GLN A 1 -25.59 28.18 -16.77
N GLU A 2 -24.68 29.08 -16.45
CA GLU A 2 -23.37 29.18 -17.11
C GLU A 2 -22.47 28.09 -16.51
N TRP A 3 -21.92 27.20 -17.34
CA TRP A 3 -21.01 26.16 -16.87
C TRP A 3 -19.70 26.84 -16.42
N ALA A 4 -19.34 26.68 -15.15
CA ALA A 4 -18.08 27.16 -14.61
C ALA A 4 -17.17 25.95 -14.30
N PRO A 5 -15.87 26.01 -14.65
CA PRO A 5 -14.94 24.96 -14.29
C PRO A 5 -14.82 24.85 -12.76
N PRO A 6 -14.55 23.64 -12.22
CA PRO A 6 -14.30 23.48 -10.79
C PRO A 6 -13.13 24.35 -10.33
N ALA A 7 -13.22 24.85 -9.10
CA ALA A 7 -12.21 25.73 -8.52
C ALA A 7 -10.82 25.10 -8.57
N ALA A 8 -9.83 25.88 -9.00
CA ALA A 8 -8.45 25.42 -9.13
C ALA A 8 -7.73 25.40 -7.76
N PRO A 9 -6.77 24.48 -7.57
CA PRO A 9 -6.44 23.37 -8.44
C PRO A 9 -7.29 22.14 -8.10
N GLY A 10 -8.10 21.68 -9.05
CA GLY A 10 -8.77 20.38 -8.94
C GLY A 10 -7.78 19.22 -9.10
N PRO A 11 -8.19 17.97 -8.80
CA PRO A 11 -7.33 16.81 -8.97
C PRO A 11 -6.92 16.68 -10.44
N THR A 12 -5.63 16.47 -10.65
CA THR A 12 -5.01 16.29 -11.97
C THR A 12 -5.53 15.00 -12.63
N LEU A 13 -5.27 14.84 -13.94
CA LEU A 13 -5.57 13.58 -14.62
C LEU A 13 -4.84 12.41 -13.96
N ARG A 14 -3.57 12.61 -13.57
CA ARG A 14 -2.77 11.62 -12.84
C ARG A 14 -3.43 11.23 -11.51
N ASP A 15 -3.88 12.20 -10.72
CA ASP A 15 -4.58 11.92 -9.44
C ASP A 15 -5.85 11.09 -9.62
N ARG A 16 -6.53 11.24 -10.77
CA ARG A 16 -7.74 10.47 -11.09
C ARG A 16 -7.39 9.05 -11.50
N VAL A 17 -6.39 8.88 -12.35
CA VAL A 17 -5.91 7.56 -12.80
C VAL A 17 -5.38 6.77 -11.61
N GLU A 18 -4.46 7.33 -10.82
CA GLU A 18 -3.87 6.63 -9.66
C GLU A 18 -4.90 6.29 -8.58
N ARG A 19 -5.94 7.12 -8.42
CA ARG A 19 -7.07 6.80 -7.54
C ARG A 19 -7.85 5.60 -8.08
N GLY A 20 -8.16 5.58 -9.38
CA GLY A 20 -8.84 4.45 -10.01
C GLY A 20 -8.02 3.16 -9.94
N GLU A 21 -6.70 3.24 -10.12
CA GLU A 21 -5.80 2.10 -9.95
C GLU A 21 -5.80 1.56 -8.52
N ARG A 22 -5.76 2.45 -7.51
CA ARG A 22 -5.87 2.06 -6.09
C ARG A 22 -7.19 1.38 -5.79
N GLU A 23 -8.30 1.94 -6.26
CA GLU A 23 -9.65 1.37 -6.09
C GLU A 23 -9.78 0.00 -6.79
N ALA A 24 -9.08 -0.20 -7.91
CA ALA A 24 -9.00 -1.49 -8.61
C ALA A 24 -7.97 -2.47 -8.01
N GLY A 25 -7.26 -2.07 -6.94
CA GLY A 25 -6.21 -2.86 -6.29
C GLY A 25 -4.92 -3.00 -7.09
N LEU A 26 -4.73 -2.20 -8.15
CA LEU A 26 -3.55 -2.24 -9.02
C LEU A 26 -2.38 -1.38 -8.52
N ARG A 27 -2.67 -0.42 -7.65
CA ARG A 27 -1.67 0.45 -7.04
C ARG A 27 -1.82 0.41 -5.53
N CYS A 28 -0.69 0.31 -4.83
CA CYS A 28 -0.68 0.38 -3.38
C CYS A 28 -0.52 1.84 -2.90
N TRP A 29 -0.45 2.04 -1.59
CA TRP A 29 -0.34 3.39 -1.01
C TRP A 29 1.08 3.92 -0.87
N ASP A 30 2.10 3.13 -1.22
CA ASP A 30 3.48 3.62 -1.19
C ASP A 30 3.74 4.60 -2.33
N ALA A 31 4.27 5.78 -2.00
CA ALA A 31 4.56 6.83 -2.98
C ALA A 31 5.68 6.46 -3.96
N SER A 32 6.51 5.47 -3.61
CA SER A 32 7.61 4.95 -4.42
C SER A 32 7.27 3.60 -5.06
N CYS A 33 5.98 3.22 -5.10
CA CYS A 33 5.54 1.97 -5.69
C CYS A 33 5.91 1.88 -7.17
N GLY A 34 6.84 0.97 -7.50
CA GLY A 34 7.23 0.60 -8.87
C GLY A 34 6.52 -0.66 -9.40
N VAL A 35 5.62 -1.25 -8.62
CA VAL A 35 4.92 -2.52 -8.93
C VAL A 35 3.64 -2.29 -9.72
N GLY A 36 2.96 -1.18 -9.45
CA GLY A 36 1.73 -0.82 -10.12
C GLY A 36 1.95 -0.45 -11.61
N PRO A 37 0.86 -0.20 -12.34
CA PRO A 37 0.94 0.24 -13.73
C PRO A 37 1.86 1.46 -13.89
N SER A 38 2.63 1.47 -14.99
CA SER A 38 3.53 2.57 -15.34
C SER A 38 3.21 3.09 -16.74
N ASP A 39 3.28 4.42 -16.90
CA ASP A 39 3.13 5.09 -18.20
C ASP A 39 4.26 4.70 -19.17
N ASP A 40 5.41 4.24 -18.65
CA ASP A 40 6.57 3.85 -19.45
C ASP A 40 6.37 2.54 -20.21
N ASP A 41 5.46 1.67 -19.75
CA ASP A 41 5.17 0.38 -20.39
C ASP A 41 3.66 0.14 -20.53
N PRO A 42 3.00 0.82 -21.48
CA PRO A 42 1.54 0.82 -21.61
C PRO A 42 0.95 -0.48 -22.18
N PHE A 43 1.78 -1.42 -22.61
CA PHE A 43 1.34 -2.67 -23.25
C PHE A 43 1.51 -3.91 -22.37
N THR A 44 2.11 -3.76 -21.19
CA THR A 44 2.32 -4.87 -20.28
C THR A 44 1.05 -5.17 -19.49
N VAL A 45 0.57 -6.41 -19.60
CA VAL A 45 -0.52 -6.91 -18.75
C VAL A 45 0.00 -6.96 -17.32
N PRO A 46 -0.65 -6.28 -16.35
CA PRO A 46 -0.20 -6.31 -14.96
C PRO A 46 -0.17 -7.76 -14.46
N HIS A 47 0.95 -8.16 -13.86
CA HIS A 47 1.08 -9.48 -13.25
C HIS A 47 0.04 -9.64 -12.12
N GLU A 48 -0.46 -10.84 -11.87
CA GLU A 48 -1.51 -11.07 -10.84
C GLU A 48 -1.06 -10.61 -9.44
N SER A 49 0.25 -10.70 -9.14
CA SER A 49 0.83 -10.21 -7.89
C SER A 49 0.65 -8.70 -7.66
N VAL A 50 0.45 -7.91 -8.71
CA VAL A 50 0.15 -6.48 -8.61
C VAL A 50 -1.16 -6.23 -7.86
N ARG A 51 -2.06 -7.21 -7.82
CA ARG A 51 -3.33 -7.12 -7.07
C ARG A 51 -3.22 -7.58 -5.63
N HIS A 52 -2.09 -8.17 -5.23
CA HIS A 52 -1.87 -8.64 -3.87
C HIS A 52 -1.48 -7.47 -2.97
N LEU A 53 -2.49 -6.87 -2.34
CA LEU A 53 -2.33 -5.76 -1.41
C LEU A 53 -2.59 -6.22 0.02
N THR A 54 -1.60 -6.00 0.88
CA THR A 54 -1.64 -6.36 2.30
C THR A 54 -2.02 -5.12 3.14
N PRO A 55 -3.20 -5.13 3.79
CA PRO A 55 -3.54 -4.13 4.80
C PRO A 55 -2.88 -4.48 6.14
N ILE A 56 -2.52 -3.45 6.92
CA ILE A 56 -2.04 -3.63 8.29
C ILE A 56 -3.24 -3.82 9.21
N ARG A 57 -3.27 -4.90 9.99
CA ARG A 57 -4.43 -5.29 10.82
C ARG A 57 -4.17 -5.15 12.31
N GLY A 58 -5.22 -4.86 13.07
CA GLY A 58 -5.19 -4.72 14.52
C GLY A 58 -5.34 -6.03 15.27
N GLY A 59 -5.54 -5.90 16.59
CA GLY A 59 -5.84 -7.02 17.49
C GLY A 59 -7.04 -7.85 17.03
N ASP A 60 -8.08 -7.17 16.55
CA ASP A 60 -9.37 -7.65 16.08
C ASP A 60 -9.37 -8.11 14.61
N SER A 61 -8.20 -8.21 13.99
CA SER A 61 -8.03 -8.52 12.56
C SER A 61 -8.64 -7.47 11.62
N MET A 62 -9.09 -6.31 12.10
CA MET A 62 -9.57 -5.23 11.25
C MET A 62 -8.41 -4.33 10.78
N PRO A 63 -8.49 -3.71 9.59
CA PRO A 63 -7.46 -2.77 9.15
C PRO A 63 -7.32 -1.59 10.12
N VAL A 64 -6.09 -1.29 10.55
CA VAL A 64 -5.82 -0.16 11.46
C VAL A 64 -5.88 1.20 10.76
N CYS A 65 -5.83 1.20 9.42
CA CYS A 65 -6.00 2.37 8.57
C CYS A 65 -6.48 1.93 7.18
N ALA A 66 -6.83 2.89 6.32
CA ALA A 66 -7.28 2.63 4.94
C ALA A 66 -6.14 2.25 3.98
N HIS A 67 -4.88 2.33 4.41
CA HIS A 67 -3.74 2.08 3.55
C HIS A 67 -3.44 0.58 3.42
N ALA A 68 -3.19 0.15 2.19
CA ALA A 68 -2.74 -1.18 1.86
C ALA A 68 -1.51 -1.11 0.94
N PHE A 69 -0.62 -2.07 1.08
CA PHE A 69 0.71 -2.05 0.47
C PHE A 69 0.94 -3.35 -0.31
N HIS A 70 1.62 -3.30 -1.45
CA HIS A 70 2.23 -4.53 -1.96
C HIS A 70 3.24 -5.04 -0.91
N PRO A 71 3.39 -6.36 -0.73
CA PRO A 71 4.31 -6.90 0.27
C PRO A 71 5.72 -6.31 0.18
N GLU A 72 6.30 -6.28 -1.02
CA GLU A 72 7.63 -5.70 -1.28
C GLU A 72 7.71 -4.21 -0.96
N CYS A 73 6.64 -3.45 -1.25
CA CYS A 73 6.58 -2.03 -0.92
C CYS A 73 6.50 -1.83 0.60
N LEU A 74 5.73 -2.67 1.31
CA LEU A 74 5.62 -2.59 2.77
C LEU A 74 6.96 -2.87 3.46
N VAL A 75 7.66 -3.94 3.05
CA VAL A 75 8.96 -4.33 3.60
C VAL A 75 10.00 -3.24 3.34
N SER A 76 10.06 -2.75 2.09
CA SER A 76 10.95 -1.65 1.70
C SER A 76 10.69 -0.39 2.53
N ALA A 77 9.41 -0.05 2.74
CA ALA A 77 9.03 1.10 3.55
C ALA A 77 9.34 0.93 5.03
N GLN A 78 9.20 -0.28 5.61
CA GLN A 78 9.63 -0.56 6.98
C GLN A 78 11.14 -0.37 7.13
N ARG A 79 11.94 -1.00 6.26
CA ARG A 79 13.41 -0.97 6.32
C ARG A 79 13.97 0.44 6.16
N SER A 80 13.32 1.27 5.35
CA SER A 80 13.75 2.66 5.11
C SER A 80 13.37 3.62 6.24
N ARG A 81 12.60 3.17 7.23
CA ARG A 81 12.17 4.00 8.35
C ARG A 81 13.35 4.28 9.29
N ALA A 82 13.52 5.55 9.67
CA ALA A 82 14.50 5.92 10.69
C ALA A 82 14.24 5.17 12.00
N GLY A 83 15.25 4.45 12.49
CA GLY A 83 15.14 3.64 13.71
C GLY A 83 14.47 2.28 13.50
N TRP A 84 14.53 1.72 12.29
CA TRP A 84 14.10 0.34 12.02
C TRP A 84 14.71 -0.64 13.03
N ARG A 85 13.89 -1.60 13.45
CA ARG A 85 14.26 -2.72 14.30
C ARG A 85 13.84 -3.99 13.58
N GLU A 86 14.54 -5.08 13.87
CA GLU A 86 14.16 -6.41 13.40
C GLU A 86 12.67 -6.66 13.67
N PRO A 87 11.93 -7.23 12.69
CA PRO A 87 10.52 -7.54 12.86
C PRO A 87 10.30 -8.42 14.10
N VAL A 88 9.31 -8.05 14.91
CA VAL A 88 8.90 -8.85 16.07
C VAL A 88 7.85 -9.84 15.60
N LEU A 89 8.17 -11.14 15.70
CA LEU A 89 7.21 -12.21 15.48
C LEU A 89 6.29 -12.32 16.71
N ILE A 90 4.99 -12.33 16.47
CA ILE A 90 4.01 -12.50 17.54
C ILE A 90 3.62 -13.98 17.60
N GLU A 91 4.29 -14.73 18.48
CA GLU A 91 3.97 -16.15 18.73
C GLU A 91 2.52 -16.30 19.23
N GLY A 92 1.78 -17.27 18.69
CA GLY A 92 0.41 -17.58 19.09
C GLY A 92 -0.69 -16.77 18.39
N LYS A 93 -0.33 -15.90 17.42
CA LYS A 93 -1.29 -15.20 16.56
C LYS A 93 -0.89 -15.37 15.09
N ASP A 94 -1.34 -16.47 14.47
CA ASP A 94 -1.25 -16.77 13.03
C ASP A 94 0.07 -16.35 12.34
N ASP A 95 1.21 -16.58 12.99
CA ASP A 95 2.53 -16.18 12.52
C ASP A 95 2.54 -14.75 11.95
N ALA A 96 2.20 -13.75 12.78
CA ALA A 96 2.07 -12.37 12.34
C ALA A 96 3.33 -11.54 12.67
N VAL A 97 3.63 -10.58 11.80
CA VAL A 97 4.77 -9.65 11.92
C VAL A 97 4.25 -8.24 12.26
N GLU A 98 4.77 -7.63 13.32
CA GLU A 98 4.45 -6.24 13.66
C GLU A 98 5.09 -5.26 12.66
N VAL A 99 4.29 -4.33 12.14
CA VAL A 99 4.71 -3.29 11.18
C VAL A 99 3.98 -1.98 11.46
N ALA A 100 4.48 -0.87 10.90
CA ALA A 100 3.81 0.43 10.99
C ALA A 100 3.54 1.02 9.60
N CYS A 101 2.36 1.59 9.39
CA CYS A 101 2.03 2.24 8.12
C CYS A 101 3.04 3.37 7.81
N SER A 102 3.64 3.38 6.61
CA SER A 102 4.60 4.42 6.21
C SER A 102 3.97 5.81 6.04
N LEU A 103 2.65 5.87 5.83
CA LEU A 103 1.91 7.13 5.62
C LEU A 103 1.42 7.73 6.94
N CYS A 104 0.66 6.94 7.73
CA CYS A 104 0.00 7.44 8.94
C CYS A 104 0.63 6.95 10.25
N ARG A 105 1.63 6.07 10.18
CA ARG A 105 2.35 5.48 11.34
C ARG A 105 1.49 4.62 12.27
N ALA A 106 0.25 4.29 11.91
CA ALA A 106 -0.55 3.30 12.63
C ALA A 106 0.19 1.95 12.69
N VAL A 107 0.28 1.37 13.89
CA VAL A 107 0.98 0.11 14.15
C VAL A 107 -0.05 -1.03 14.18
N GLY A 108 0.33 -2.16 13.60
CA GLY A 108 -0.45 -3.38 13.62
C GLY A 108 0.37 -4.53 13.08
N THR A 109 -0.30 -5.55 12.56
CA THR A 109 0.34 -6.79 12.10
C THR A 109 -0.04 -7.15 10.68
N VAL A 110 0.87 -7.85 10.00
CA VAL A 110 0.61 -8.51 8.71
C VAL A 110 0.95 -9.99 8.81
N PRO A 111 0.38 -10.85 7.96
CA PRO A 111 0.77 -12.26 7.91
C PRO A 111 2.26 -12.40 7.59
N GLN A 112 2.98 -13.32 8.24
CA GLN A 112 4.39 -13.57 7.94
C GLN A 112 4.59 -14.00 6.49
N ALA A 113 3.65 -14.74 5.90
CA ALA A 113 3.71 -15.11 4.49
C ALA A 113 3.72 -13.88 3.55
N ASP A 114 3.00 -12.81 3.88
CA ASP A 114 3.08 -11.55 3.15
C ASP A 114 4.41 -10.86 3.43
N TRP A 115 4.84 -10.80 4.68
CA TRP A 115 6.14 -10.20 5.03
C TRP A 115 7.33 -10.86 4.30
N LEU A 116 7.32 -12.18 4.12
CA LEU A 116 8.39 -12.94 3.46
C LEU A 116 8.39 -12.81 1.93
N GLN A 117 7.32 -12.30 1.31
CA GLN A 117 7.28 -12.04 -0.13
C GLN A 117 8.05 -10.78 -0.53
N GLY A 118 8.41 -9.91 0.43
CA GLY A 118 9.10 -8.64 0.18
C GLY A 118 10.57 -8.59 0.60
#